data_AF-A0A3M7PE45-F1
#
_entry.id   AF-A0A3M7PE45-F1
#
_cell.length_a   1.000
_cell.length_b   1.000
_cell.length_c   1.000
_cell.angle_alpha   90.00
_cell.angle_beta   90.00
_cell.angle_gamma   90.00
#
_symmetry.space_group_name_H-M   'P 1'
#
loop_
_entity.id
_entity.type
_entity.pdbx_description
1 polymer ?
#
loop_
_entity_poly.entity_id
_entity_poly.type
_entity_poly.pdbx_seq_one_letter_code
_entity_poly.pdbx_strand_id
1 'polypeptide(L)'
;MHFSIPDTEDCSNESGTYTLFKVSINGAHHCSVRYSQLHNLNEQLKNEFGELIPDFPPKKLFSLNSKGVEERRNQLEKYLQIISQNQIVMNSDCLVDFFTNAQQEMFPENEFDVDLVVYLMNYQKVVVNIKSHDQTENVLEKIMDELGLEKNNVYYFGIYLVKKDEVDSIKIVRKIQDFESPYISLQNANKSEKHRLIIRKSYFELSFEAELYFDKVAIDLLYYQAVDELEKGQIIPDNESIRSLEQLKNRDLKLEFIKLIASQKFYGFMHFRSCIVNYPEANIKANLKIGKRSIIILYDTKNTEEEIVLKITRIKCWKVSGMNTYESGNQVATQLELSIEYLSAKNKLTIINIQTDQAILISTSVQTMVDEILLKKDGKKIKRPSDRQRAKATQFLTRNKSLVKSGSANQNTDSETTSLESNLNLPADYSKNDLFENEDFITNDDL
;
A
#
# COMPACT_ATOMS: atom_id res chain seq x y z
N MET A 1 1.13 -7.15 6.52
CA MET A 1 -0.11 -6.44 6.11
C MET A 1 -1.12 -6.45 7.25
N HIS A 2 -2.15 -5.62 7.21
CA HIS A 2 -3.21 -5.61 8.23
C HIS A 2 -4.51 -6.20 7.66
N PHE A 3 -4.91 -7.36 8.17
CA PHE A 3 -6.19 -8.01 7.82
C PHE A 3 -7.23 -7.79 8.92
N SER A 4 -8.46 -7.48 8.51
CA SER A 4 -9.64 -7.46 9.37
C SER A 4 -10.86 -8.01 8.65
N ILE A 5 -11.85 -8.46 9.41
CA ILE A 5 -13.17 -8.86 8.94
C ILE A 5 -14.19 -8.04 9.72
N PRO A 6 -14.39 -6.75 9.41
CA PRO A 6 -15.20 -5.86 10.23
C PRO A 6 -16.66 -6.28 10.36
N ASP A 7 -17.21 -6.99 9.38
CA ASP A 7 -18.64 -7.25 9.28
C ASP A 7 -18.95 -8.53 8.48
N THR A 8 -20.18 -9.01 8.59
CA THR A 8 -20.74 -10.14 7.86
C THR A 8 -22.04 -9.77 7.18
N GLU A 9 -22.35 -10.44 6.07
CA GLU A 9 -23.59 -10.23 5.32
C GLU A 9 -24.28 -11.56 5.06
N ASP A 10 -25.54 -11.68 5.47
CA ASP A 10 -26.36 -12.83 5.16
C ASP A 10 -27.00 -12.66 3.78
N CYS A 11 -26.72 -13.61 2.90
CA CYS A 11 -27.25 -13.66 1.56
C CYS A 11 -28.16 -14.88 1.39
N SER A 12 -29.08 -14.79 0.42
CA SER A 12 -29.89 -15.91 -0.01
C SER A 12 -29.81 -16.04 -1.52
N ASN A 13 -29.70 -17.28 -2.01
CA ASN A 13 -29.82 -17.61 -3.41
C ASN A 13 -30.70 -18.87 -3.58
N GLU A 14 -30.92 -19.30 -4.82
CA GLU A 14 -31.73 -20.50 -5.13
C GLU A 14 -31.22 -21.76 -4.41
N SER A 15 -29.93 -21.82 -4.08
CA SER A 15 -29.28 -22.95 -3.39
C SER A 15 -29.26 -22.84 -1.85
N GLY A 16 -29.90 -21.81 -1.28
CA GLY A 16 -30.05 -21.61 0.17
C GLY A 16 -29.44 -20.32 0.70
N THR A 17 -29.42 -20.20 2.03
CA THR A 17 -28.82 -19.06 2.73
C THR A 17 -27.34 -19.30 3.03
N TYR A 18 -26.54 -18.24 2.95
CA TYR A 18 -25.11 -18.29 3.27
C TYR A 18 -24.63 -16.94 3.80
N THR A 19 -23.61 -16.96 4.63
CA THR A 19 -22.99 -15.75 5.19
C THR A 19 -21.69 -15.44 4.45
N LEU A 20 -21.53 -14.18 4.03
CA LEU A 20 -20.30 -13.60 3.55
C LEU A 20 -19.55 -12.91 4.69
N PHE A 21 -18.23 -13.08 4.70
CA PHE A 21 -17.31 -12.39 5.60
C PHE A 21 -16.64 -11.27 4.80
N LYS A 22 -16.87 -10.01 5.19
CA LYS A 22 -16.32 -8.84 4.50
C LYS A 22 -14.87 -8.66 4.94
N VAL A 23 -13.91 -9.01 4.09
CA VAL A 23 -12.48 -8.91 4.38
C VAL A 23 -11.98 -7.52 3.97
N SER A 24 -11.31 -6.86 4.90
CA SER A 24 -10.59 -5.61 4.67
C SER A 24 -9.09 -5.85 4.80
N ILE A 25 -8.32 -5.27 3.88
CA ILE A 25 -6.87 -5.34 3.84
C ILE A 25 -6.31 -3.92 3.86
N ASN A 26 -5.40 -3.66 4.79
CA ASN A 26 -4.81 -2.35 5.03
C ASN A 26 -5.87 -1.23 5.16
N GLY A 27 -7.00 -1.54 5.81
CA GLY A 27 -8.08 -0.59 6.08
C GLY A 27 -9.07 -0.35 4.93
N ALA A 28 -8.86 -0.97 3.77
CA ALA A 28 -9.79 -0.91 2.64
C ALA A 28 -10.57 -2.22 2.52
N HIS A 29 -11.86 -2.16 2.22
CA HIS A 29 -12.63 -3.35 1.87
C HIS A 29 -12.06 -3.96 0.59
N HIS A 30 -11.66 -5.23 0.66
CA HIS A 30 -10.98 -5.93 -0.44
C HIS A 30 -11.91 -6.93 -1.13
N CYS A 31 -12.55 -7.81 -0.35
CA CYS A 31 -13.46 -8.81 -0.88
C CYS A 31 -14.49 -9.28 0.16
N SER A 32 -15.57 -9.90 -0.31
CA SER A 32 -16.53 -10.63 0.52
C SER A 32 -16.48 -12.11 0.17
N VAL A 33 -16.15 -12.96 1.14
CA VAL A 33 -15.90 -14.40 0.89
C VAL A 33 -16.75 -15.28 1.78
N ARG A 34 -17.11 -16.46 1.29
CA ARG A 34 -17.76 -17.51 2.11
C ARG A 34 -16.70 -18.24 2.94
N TYR A 35 -17.12 -18.79 4.08
CA TYR A 35 -16.27 -19.68 4.89
C TYR A 35 -15.65 -20.82 4.06
N SER A 36 -16.41 -21.38 3.09
CA SER A 36 -15.91 -22.44 2.22
C SER A 36 -14.74 -22.02 1.33
N GLN A 37 -14.69 -20.74 0.91
CA GLN A 37 -13.59 -20.21 0.10
C GLN A 37 -12.31 -20.12 0.95
N LEU A 38 -12.40 -19.54 2.16
CA LEU A 38 -11.28 -19.49 3.11
C LEU A 38 -10.83 -20.87 3.59
N HIS A 39 -11.76 -21.81 3.74
CA HIS A 39 -11.41 -23.20 4.05
C HIS A 39 -10.65 -23.85 2.90
N ASN A 40 -11.08 -23.64 1.65
CA ASN A 40 -10.37 -24.18 0.49
C ASN A 40 -8.96 -23.57 0.36
N LEU A 41 -8.81 -22.27 0.60
CA LEU A 41 -7.51 -21.61 0.72
C LEU A 41 -6.66 -22.28 1.79
N ASN A 42 -7.20 -22.50 2.99
CA ASN A 42 -6.47 -23.17 4.07
C ASN A 42 -5.96 -24.56 3.67
N GLU A 43 -6.77 -25.38 2.99
CA GLU A 43 -6.33 -26.70 2.54
C GLU A 43 -5.14 -26.59 1.56
N GLN A 44 -5.19 -25.63 0.63
CA GLN A 44 -4.09 -25.39 -0.30
C GLN A 44 -2.82 -24.93 0.43
N LEU A 45 -2.94 -23.97 1.35
CA LEU A 45 -1.82 -23.48 2.15
C LEU A 45 -1.23 -24.58 3.04
N LYS A 46 -2.07 -25.42 3.68
CA LYS A 46 -1.59 -26.54 4.50
C LYS A 46 -0.84 -27.58 3.67
N ASN A 47 -1.30 -27.84 2.45
CA ASN A 47 -0.60 -28.74 1.53
C ASN A 47 0.78 -28.20 1.12
N GLU A 48 0.91 -26.88 0.94
CA GLU A 48 2.17 -26.26 0.52
C GLU A 48 3.15 -26.01 1.68
N PHE A 49 2.65 -25.55 2.83
CA PHE A 49 3.48 -25.03 3.93
C PHE A 49 3.41 -25.85 5.23
N GLY A 50 2.54 -26.86 5.30
CA GLY A 50 2.44 -27.78 6.42
C GLY A 50 2.25 -27.08 7.77
N GLU A 51 3.18 -27.33 8.70
CA GLU A 51 3.15 -26.83 10.08
C GLU A 51 3.25 -25.30 10.21
N LEU A 52 3.63 -24.58 9.14
CA LEU A 52 3.63 -23.11 9.15
C LEU A 52 2.21 -22.52 9.16
N ILE A 53 1.19 -23.30 8.80
CA ILE A 53 -0.20 -22.84 8.75
C ILE A 53 -0.90 -23.15 10.07
N PRO A 54 -1.49 -22.14 10.74
CA PRO A 54 -2.18 -22.34 12.01
C PRO A 54 -3.46 -23.15 11.83
N ASP A 55 -4.04 -23.56 12.94
CA ASP A 55 -5.34 -24.23 12.94
C ASP A 55 -6.43 -23.37 12.31
N PHE A 56 -7.23 -24.01 11.45
CA PHE A 56 -8.35 -23.37 10.79
C PHE A 56 -9.63 -23.55 11.60
N PRO A 57 -10.53 -22.56 11.67
CA PRO A 57 -11.78 -22.68 12.43
C PRO A 57 -12.61 -23.87 11.91
N PRO A 58 -13.06 -24.81 12.75
CA PRO A 58 -13.67 -26.04 12.28
C PRO A 58 -15.07 -25.84 11.69
N LYS A 59 -15.43 -26.74 10.77
CA LYS A 59 -16.81 -26.87 10.28
C LYS A 59 -17.72 -27.25 11.44
N LYS A 60 -18.94 -26.72 11.45
CA LYS A 60 -19.99 -27.08 12.42
C LYS A 60 -21.06 -27.89 11.69
N LEU A 61 -21.64 -28.86 12.38
CA LEU A 61 -22.64 -29.78 11.83
C LEU A 61 -24.01 -29.13 11.61
N PHE A 62 -24.29 -28.02 12.29
CA PHE A 62 -25.54 -27.27 12.21
C PHE A 62 -25.30 -25.83 11.71
N SER A 63 -26.36 -25.22 11.17
CA SER A 63 -26.37 -23.80 10.84
C SER A 63 -26.02 -22.96 12.07
N LEU A 64 -25.17 -21.95 11.88
CA LEU A 64 -24.80 -21.05 12.96
C LEU A 64 -25.95 -20.09 13.26
N ASN A 65 -26.17 -19.81 14.54
CA ASN A 65 -26.90 -18.61 14.96
C ASN A 65 -25.96 -17.38 14.91
N SER A 66 -26.50 -16.18 15.12
CA SER A 66 -25.73 -14.92 15.04
C SER A 66 -24.50 -14.91 15.94
N LYS A 67 -24.59 -15.47 17.16
CA LYS A 67 -23.44 -15.60 18.07
C LYS A 67 -22.34 -16.50 17.50
N GLY A 68 -22.73 -17.62 16.89
CA GLY A 68 -21.79 -18.53 16.23
C GLY A 68 -21.15 -17.92 14.99
N VAL A 69 -21.88 -17.09 14.23
CA VAL A 69 -21.35 -16.35 13.08
C VAL A 69 -20.27 -15.36 13.55
N GLU A 70 -20.56 -14.62 14.61
CA GLU A 70 -19.62 -13.64 15.18
C GLU A 70 -18.37 -14.32 15.76
N GLU A 71 -18.52 -15.46 16.45
CA GLU A 71 -17.37 -16.25 16.91
C GLU A 71 -16.51 -16.73 15.73
N ARG A 72 -17.15 -17.21 14.66
CA ARG A 72 -16.45 -17.63 13.43
C ARG A 72 -15.76 -16.46 12.74
N ARG A 73 -16.39 -15.28 12.67
CA ARG A 73 -15.81 -14.05 12.12
C ARG A 73 -14.49 -13.72 12.83
N ASN A 74 -14.51 -13.67 14.17
CA ASN A 74 -13.32 -13.41 14.98
C ASN A 74 -12.21 -14.47 14.78
N GLN A 75 -12.57 -15.75 14.67
CA GLN A 75 -11.62 -16.83 14.43
C GLN A 75 -10.97 -16.75 13.04
N LEU A 76 -11.76 -16.45 12.00
CA LEU A 76 -11.26 -16.25 10.63
C LEU A 76 -10.36 -15.02 10.51
N GLU A 77 -10.73 -13.92 11.17
CA GLU A 77 -9.91 -12.71 11.22
C GLU A 77 -8.54 -13.01 11.85
N LYS A 78 -8.54 -13.68 13.02
CA LYS A 78 -7.30 -14.08 13.69
C LYS A 78 -6.45 -15.02 12.82
N TYR A 79 -7.09 -15.96 12.11
CA TYR A 79 -6.40 -16.84 11.18
C TYR A 79 -5.68 -16.05 10.07
N LEU A 80 -6.38 -15.14 9.39
CA LEU A 80 -5.80 -14.28 8.35
C LEU A 80 -4.67 -13.39 8.89
N GLN A 81 -4.84 -12.83 10.09
CA GLN A 81 -3.80 -12.04 10.74
C GLN A 81 -2.53 -12.86 11.03
N ILE A 82 -2.67 -14.11 11.49
CA ILE A 82 -1.51 -14.98 11.78
C ILE A 82 -0.77 -15.38 10.51
N ILE A 83 -1.47 -15.90 9.49
CA ILE A 83 -0.80 -16.27 8.23
C ILE A 83 -0.12 -15.06 7.60
N SER A 84 -0.67 -13.86 7.82
CA SER A 84 -0.10 -12.63 7.26
C SER A 84 1.19 -12.12 7.87
N GLN A 85 1.62 -12.70 8.98
CA GLN A 85 2.91 -12.41 9.61
C GLN A 85 4.05 -13.21 9.01
N ASN A 86 3.76 -14.27 8.24
CA ASN A 86 4.77 -15.07 7.57
C ASN A 86 4.96 -14.60 6.12
N GLN A 87 6.12 -13.98 5.84
CA GLN A 87 6.42 -13.44 4.51
C GLN A 87 6.47 -14.49 3.40
N ILE A 88 6.80 -15.74 3.72
CA ILE A 88 6.81 -16.83 2.73
C ILE A 88 5.37 -17.13 2.29
N VAL A 89 4.45 -17.21 3.25
CA VAL A 89 3.02 -17.46 2.98
C VAL A 89 2.39 -16.25 2.29
N MET A 90 2.71 -15.03 2.75
CA MET A 90 2.15 -13.79 2.17
C MET A 90 2.53 -13.56 0.71
N ASN A 91 3.71 -14.00 0.31
CA ASN A 91 4.20 -13.85 -1.06
C ASN A 91 4.01 -15.14 -1.88
N SER A 92 3.18 -16.08 -1.41
CA SER A 92 2.88 -17.30 -2.15
C SER A 92 1.84 -17.07 -3.24
N ASP A 93 2.02 -17.73 -4.39
CA ASP A 93 1.06 -17.69 -5.51
C ASP A 93 -0.35 -18.04 -5.04
N CYS A 94 -0.49 -19.03 -4.14
CA CYS A 94 -1.79 -19.45 -3.60
C CYS A 94 -2.53 -18.31 -2.89
N LEU A 95 -1.84 -17.55 -2.05
CA LEU A 95 -2.47 -16.44 -1.32
C LEU A 95 -2.75 -15.24 -2.23
N VAL A 96 -1.78 -14.90 -3.08
CA VAL A 96 -1.89 -13.80 -4.05
C VAL A 96 -3.07 -14.05 -4.98
N ASP A 97 -3.13 -15.22 -5.61
CA ASP A 97 -4.21 -15.59 -6.53
C ASP A 97 -5.55 -15.63 -5.82
N PHE A 98 -5.62 -16.15 -4.59
CA PHE A 98 -6.88 -16.15 -3.84
C PHE A 98 -7.43 -14.75 -3.66
N PHE A 99 -6.61 -13.79 -3.21
CA PHE A 99 -7.08 -12.43 -2.97
C PHE A 99 -7.33 -11.66 -4.26
N THR A 100 -6.58 -11.91 -5.34
CA THR A 100 -6.90 -11.35 -6.66
C THR A 100 -8.25 -11.84 -7.16
N ASN A 101 -8.47 -13.15 -7.21
CA ASN A 101 -9.73 -13.72 -7.70
C ASN A 101 -10.92 -13.32 -6.80
N ALA A 102 -10.73 -13.27 -5.47
CA ALA A 102 -11.79 -12.84 -4.56
C ALA A 102 -12.17 -11.36 -4.74
N GLN A 103 -11.20 -10.51 -5.10
CA GLN A 103 -11.47 -9.11 -5.44
C GLN A 103 -12.23 -9.00 -6.76
N GLN A 104 -11.77 -9.69 -7.80
CA GLN A 104 -12.42 -9.71 -9.11
C GLN A 104 -13.86 -10.26 -9.01
N GLU A 105 -14.13 -11.27 -8.19
CA GLU A 105 -15.48 -11.78 -7.96
C GLU A 105 -16.44 -10.75 -7.30
N MET A 106 -15.94 -9.68 -6.69
CA MET A 106 -16.78 -8.56 -6.24
C MET A 106 -17.17 -7.61 -7.36
N PHE A 107 -16.48 -7.66 -8.50
CA PHE A 107 -16.70 -6.79 -9.64
C PHE A 107 -17.46 -7.59 -10.71
N PRO A 108 -18.79 -7.38 -10.84
CA PRO A 108 -19.66 -8.26 -11.63
C PRO A 108 -19.47 -8.11 -13.14
N GLU A 109 -18.84 -7.01 -13.58
CA GLU A 109 -18.53 -6.77 -14.98
C GLU A 109 -17.45 -7.75 -15.44
N ASN A 110 -17.62 -8.29 -16.64
CA ASN A 110 -16.57 -9.08 -17.26
C ASN A 110 -15.32 -8.21 -17.46
N GLU A 111 -14.16 -8.84 -17.61
CA GLU A 111 -12.94 -8.12 -17.95
C GLU A 111 -13.11 -7.30 -19.25
N PHE A 112 -12.72 -6.01 -19.21
CA PHE A 112 -12.77 -5.10 -20.35
C PHE A 112 -11.53 -4.21 -20.41
N ASP A 113 -11.26 -3.63 -21.58
CA ASP A 113 -10.18 -2.66 -21.78
C ASP A 113 -10.58 -1.30 -21.20
N VAL A 114 -9.65 -0.67 -20.46
CA VAL A 114 -9.84 0.65 -19.87
C VAL A 114 -8.57 1.47 -19.95
N ASP A 115 -8.72 2.76 -20.24
CA ASP A 115 -7.63 3.72 -20.15
C ASP A 115 -7.49 4.20 -18.69
N LEU A 116 -6.52 3.63 -17.98
CA LEU A 116 -6.25 3.99 -16.60
C LEU A 116 -5.35 5.22 -16.53
N VAL A 117 -5.84 6.27 -15.86
CA VAL A 117 -5.06 7.48 -15.56
C VAL A 117 -4.31 7.31 -14.25
N VAL A 118 -2.99 7.47 -14.29
CA VAL A 118 -2.11 7.51 -13.12
C VAL A 118 -1.28 8.79 -13.16
N TYR A 119 -1.02 9.39 -12.00
CA TYR A 119 -0.30 10.65 -11.93
C TYR A 119 1.15 10.44 -11.48
N LEU A 120 2.03 11.35 -11.86
CA LEU A 120 3.37 11.49 -11.30
C LEU A 120 3.37 12.51 -10.15
N MET A 121 4.49 12.60 -9.42
CA MET A 121 4.62 13.55 -8.30
C MET A 121 4.73 15.02 -8.74
N ASN A 122 4.96 15.28 -10.02
CA ASN A 122 4.82 16.61 -10.64
C ASN A 122 3.41 16.83 -11.24
N TYR A 123 2.44 15.98 -10.87
CA TYR A 123 1.03 16.09 -11.27
C TYR A 123 0.74 15.82 -12.76
N GLN A 124 1.74 15.43 -13.55
CA GLN A 124 1.53 14.96 -14.93
C GLN A 124 0.76 13.64 -14.96
N LYS A 125 -0.12 13.49 -15.95
CA LYS A 125 -0.89 12.27 -16.21
C LYS A 125 -0.10 11.32 -17.10
N VAL A 126 -0.13 10.04 -16.75
CA VAL A 126 0.24 8.91 -17.59
C VAL A 126 -1.03 8.10 -17.81
N VAL A 127 -1.36 7.81 -19.07
CA VAL A 127 -2.54 7.03 -19.44
C VAL A 127 -2.07 5.72 -20.03
N VAL A 128 -2.50 4.61 -19.45
CA VAL A 128 -2.19 3.27 -19.95
C VAL A 128 -3.47 2.50 -20.20
N ASN A 129 -3.57 1.89 -21.38
CA ASN A 129 -4.66 0.97 -21.68
C ASN A 129 -4.42 -0.35 -20.94
N ILE A 130 -5.33 -0.82 -20.10
CA ILE A 130 -5.17 -2.06 -19.32
C ILE A 130 -6.47 -2.86 -19.35
N LYS A 131 -6.43 -4.11 -18.91
CA LYS A 131 -7.65 -4.81 -18.52
C LYS A 131 -8.10 -4.36 -17.14
N SER A 132 -9.40 -4.23 -16.92
CA SER A 132 -9.99 -3.88 -15.61
C SER A 132 -9.55 -4.81 -14.48
N HIS A 133 -9.17 -6.06 -14.82
CA HIS A 133 -8.72 -7.09 -13.90
C HIS A 133 -7.19 -7.22 -13.76
N ASP A 134 -6.40 -6.44 -14.51
CA ASP A 134 -4.94 -6.51 -14.46
C ASP A 134 -4.41 -6.28 -13.04
N GLN A 135 -3.48 -7.14 -12.62
CA GLN A 135 -2.81 -7.04 -11.32
C GLN A 135 -1.85 -5.85 -11.27
N THR A 136 -1.62 -5.34 -10.06
CA THR A 136 -0.76 -4.16 -9.80
C THR A 136 0.62 -4.24 -10.44
N GLU A 137 1.28 -5.40 -10.43
CA GLU A 137 2.60 -5.55 -11.05
C GLU A 137 2.54 -5.36 -12.56
N ASN A 138 1.55 -5.94 -13.25
CA ASN A 138 1.39 -5.80 -14.69
C ASN A 138 1.08 -4.35 -15.08
N VAL A 139 0.20 -3.69 -14.31
CA VAL A 139 -0.12 -2.27 -14.53
C VAL A 139 1.12 -1.40 -14.27
N LEU A 140 1.88 -1.66 -13.20
CA LEU A 140 3.09 -0.92 -12.89
C LEU A 140 4.15 -1.09 -13.98
N GLU A 141 4.40 -2.33 -14.44
CA GLU A 141 5.31 -2.60 -15.54
C GLU A 141 4.90 -1.85 -16.81
N LYS A 142 3.61 -1.83 -17.15
CA LYS A 142 3.09 -1.09 -18.32
C LYS A 142 3.26 0.42 -18.19
N ILE A 143 3.01 0.99 -17.00
CA ILE A 143 3.25 2.42 -16.72
C ILE A 143 4.73 2.76 -16.88
N MET A 144 5.61 1.90 -16.36
CA MET A 144 7.05 2.15 -16.40
C MET A 144 7.64 1.98 -17.81
N ASP A 145 7.10 1.05 -18.60
CA ASP A 145 7.44 0.89 -20.02
C ASP A 145 7.04 2.13 -20.83
N GLU A 146 5.83 2.68 -20.61
CA GLU A 146 5.36 3.93 -21.23
C GLU A 146 6.25 5.12 -20.89
N LEU A 147 6.79 5.17 -19.66
CA LEU A 147 7.74 6.19 -19.21
C LEU A 147 9.17 5.96 -19.71
N GLY A 148 9.49 4.78 -20.27
CA GLY A 148 10.83 4.41 -20.69
C GLY A 148 11.81 4.09 -19.54
N LEU A 149 11.30 3.73 -18.36
CA LEU A 149 12.14 3.32 -17.22
C LEU A 149 12.79 1.96 -17.49
N GLU A 150 14.05 1.78 -17.10
CA GLU A 150 14.70 0.48 -17.25
C GLU A 150 13.97 -0.60 -16.44
N LYS A 151 13.79 -1.79 -17.05
CA LYS A 151 13.06 -2.92 -16.44
C LYS A 151 13.57 -3.29 -15.04
N ASN A 152 14.88 -3.16 -14.79
CA ASN A 152 15.48 -3.47 -13.50
C ASN A 152 15.09 -2.48 -12.38
N ASN A 153 14.59 -1.29 -12.73
CA ASN A 153 14.27 -0.22 -11.79
C ASN A 153 12.77 -0.14 -11.47
N VAL A 154 11.91 -0.90 -12.16
CA VAL A 154 10.43 -0.85 -12.04
C VAL A 154 9.95 -0.94 -10.59
N TYR A 155 10.41 -1.95 -9.84
CA TYR A 155 9.90 -2.22 -8.49
C TYR A 155 10.56 -1.37 -7.38
N TYR A 156 11.42 -0.40 -7.74
CA TYR A 156 11.81 0.68 -6.83
C TYR A 156 10.66 1.69 -6.64
N PHE A 157 9.66 1.65 -7.52
CA PHE A 157 8.47 2.46 -7.48
C PHE A 157 7.23 1.62 -7.17
N GLY A 158 6.13 2.28 -6.86
CA GLY A 158 4.84 1.62 -6.63
C GLY A 158 3.67 2.54 -6.94
N ILE A 159 2.49 1.93 -7.07
CA ILE A 159 1.23 2.64 -7.27
C ILE A 159 0.62 2.93 -5.89
N TYR A 160 0.32 4.19 -5.63
CA TYR A 160 -0.27 4.65 -4.39
C TYR A 160 -1.65 5.24 -4.64
N LEU A 161 -2.60 4.89 -3.77
CA LEU A 161 -3.89 5.55 -3.69
C LEU A 161 -3.75 6.82 -2.88
N VAL A 162 -4.22 7.92 -3.43
CA VAL A 162 -4.19 9.24 -2.79
C VAL A 162 -5.56 9.91 -2.82
N LYS A 163 -5.76 10.84 -1.89
CA LYS A 163 -6.91 11.75 -1.87
C LYS A 163 -6.47 13.15 -1.49
N LYS A 164 -7.32 14.13 -1.79
CA LYS A 164 -7.15 15.51 -1.32
C LYS A 164 -7.42 15.58 0.18
N ASP A 165 -6.59 16.28 0.93
CA ASP A 165 -6.87 16.63 2.32
C ASP A 165 -7.61 17.96 2.46
N GLU A 166 -7.92 18.33 3.71
CA GLU A 166 -8.66 19.55 4.06
C GLU A 166 -7.93 20.84 3.64
N VAL A 167 -6.62 20.79 3.37
CA VAL A 167 -5.77 21.93 2.99
C VAL A 167 -5.33 21.82 1.53
N ASP A 168 -6.11 21.10 0.72
CA ASP A 168 -5.83 20.89 -0.70
C ASP A 168 -4.45 20.27 -1.00
N SER A 169 -3.98 19.42 -0.10
CA SER A 169 -2.72 18.70 -0.22
C SER A 169 -2.98 17.22 -0.51
N ILE A 170 -2.06 16.57 -1.24
CA ILE A 170 -2.16 15.12 -1.50
C ILE A 170 -1.89 14.37 -0.19
N LYS A 171 -2.88 13.62 0.30
CA LYS A 171 -2.72 12.60 1.34
C LYS A 171 -2.52 11.23 0.71
N ILE A 172 -1.42 10.57 1.06
CA ILE A 172 -1.23 9.15 0.77
C ILE A 172 -2.16 8.33 1.67
N VAL A 173 -3.01 7.51 1.05
CA VAL A 173 -3.91 6.59 1.76
C VAL A 173 -3.19 5.26 2.00
N ARG A 174 -2.70 4.63 0.93
CA ARG A 174 -1.97 3.36 0.97
C ARG A 174 -1.27 3.06 -0.35
N LYS A 175 -0.30 2.14 -0.32
CA LYS A 175 0.22 1.47 -1.52
C LYS A 175 -0.79 0.40 -1.99
N ILE A 176 -1.04 0.31 -3.29
CA ILE A 176 -1.79 -0.80 -3.88
C ILE A 176 -0.88 -2.04 -3.91
N GLN A 177 -1.38 -3.18 -3.43
CA GLN A 177 -0.61 -4.41 -3.29
C GLN A 177 -0.66 -5.28 -4.54
N ASP A 178 0.30 -6.19 -4.67
CA ASP A 178 0.51 -7.03 -5.86
C ASP A 178 -0.71 -7.93 -6.19
N PHE A 179 -1.48 -8.33 -5.17
CA PHE A 179 -2.70 -9.14 -5.32
C PHE A 179 -3.97 -8.32 -5.64
N GLU A 180 -3.86 -7.02 -5.86
CA GLU A 180 -4.98 -6.14 -6.22
C GLU A 180 -4.98 -5.81 -7.72
N SER A 181 -6.14 -5.45 -8.26
CA SER A 181 -6.27 -4.63 -9.47
C SER A 181 -6.30 -3.15 -9.10
N PRO A 182 -5.38 -2.32 -9.62
CA PRO A 182 -5.39 -0.87 -9.39
C PRO A 182 -6.71 -0.22 -9.83
N TYR A 183 -7.31 -0.69 -10.94
CA TYR A 183 -8.59 -0.18 -11.42
C TYR A 183 -9.72 -0.46 -10.43
N ILE A 184 -9.91 -1.72 -10.03
CA ILE A 184 -10.97 -2.09 -9.08
C ILE A 184 -10.77 -1.41 -7.72
N SER A 185 -9.52 -1.34 -7.25
CA SER A 185 -9.20 -0.65 -5.99
C SER A 185 -9.51 0.84 -6.04
N LEU A 186 -9.26 1.51 -7.18
CA LEU A 186 -9.64 2.90 -7.38
C LEU A 186 -11.16 3.08 -7.42
N GLN A 187 -11.89 2.25 -8.19
CA GLN A 187 -13.36 2.31 -8.27
C GLN A 187 -14.01 2.12 -6.89
N ASN A 188 -13.53 1.15 -6.12
CA ASN A 188 -14.04 0.91 -4.77
C ASN A 188 -13.77 2.09 -3.82
N ALA A 189 -12.58 2.70 -3.88
CA ALA A 189 -12.28 3.87 -3.07
C ALA A 189 -13.12 5.11 -3.46
N ASN A 190 -13.42 5.25 -4.75
CA ASN A 190 -14.24 6.35 -5.28
C ASN A 190 -15.73 6.27 -4.89
N LYS A 191 -16.20 5.14 -4.34
CA LYS A 191 -17.57 5.02 -3.80
C LYS A 191 -17.81 5.93 -2.59
N SER A 192 -16.76 6.28 -1.84
CA SER A 192 -16.88 7.14 -0.65
C SER A 192 -16.36 8.55 -0.86
N GLU A 193 -15.17 8.71 -1.45
CA GLU A 193 -14.52 10.02 -1.65
C GLU A 193 -13.71 9.99 -2.95
N LYS A 194 -13.42 11.17 -3.54
CA LYS A 194 -12.61 11.26 -4.76
C LYS A 194 -11.14 10.88 -4.48
N HIS A 195 -10.69 9.79 -5.07
CA HIS A 195 -9.32 9.30 -5.03
C HIS A 195 -8.66 9.34 -6.42
N ARG A 196 -7.32 9.26 -6.42
CA ARG A 196 -6.45 9.16 -7.59
C ARG A 196 -5.32 8.15 -7.35
N LEU A 197 -4.72 7.67 -8.42
CA LEU A 197 -3.51 6.84 -8.38
C LEU A 197 -2.28 7.69 -8.69
N ILE A 198 -1.19 7.50 -7.95
CA ILE A 198 0.07 8.19 -8.19
C ILE A 198 1.25 7.19 -8.16
N ILE A 199 2.28 7.46 -8.94
CA ILE A 199 3.57 6.77 -8.87
C ILE A 199 4.46 7.46 -7.84
N ARG A 200 5.05 6.68 -6.95
CA ARG A 200 5.98 7.16 -5.92
C ARG A 200 7.08 6.13 -5.68
N LYS A 201 8.25 6.56 -5.21
CA LYS A 201 9.29 5.65 -4.73
C LYS A 201 8.72 4.78 -3.60
N SER A 202 9.02 3.48 -3.62
CA SER A 202 8.44 2.46 -2.74
C SER A 202 9.45 1.86 -1.76
N TYR A 203 10.47 2.62 -1.38
CA TYR A 203 11.47 2.21 -0.39
C TYR A 203 11.82 3.36 0.57
N PHE A 204 12.37 3.03 1.74
CA PHE A 204 12.84 3.97 2.75
C PHE A 204 14.37 4.03 2.87
N GLU A 205 15.06 2.96 2.51
CA GLU A 205 16.52 2.86 2.56
C GLU A 205 17.18 3.59 1.38
N LEU A 206 17.77 4.75 1.67
CA LEU A 206 18.34 5.63 0.64
C LEU A 206 19.52 5.04 -0.15
N SER A 207 20.21 4.02 0.36
CA SER A 207 21.31 3.43 -0.41
C SER A 207 20.85 2.82 -1.74
N PHE A 208 19.57 2.48 -1.85
CA PHE A 208 18.97 1.95 -3.07
C PHE A 208 18.99 3.00 -4.20
N GLU A 209 19.03 4.30 -3.89
CA GLU A 209 19.05 5.38 -4.88
C GLU A 209 20.30 5.40 -5.74
N ALA A 210 21.44 4.89 -5.24
CA ALA A 210 22.66 4.83 -6.02
C ALA A 210 22.52 3.97 -7.29
N GLU A 211 21.62 2.96 -7.27
CA GLU A 211 21.33 2.11 -8.43
C GLU A 211 20.49 2.86 -9.48
N LEU A 212 19.76 3.91 -9.06
CA LEU A 212 18.84 4.67 -9.91
C LEU A 212 19.51 5.87 -10.61
N TYR A 213 20.72 6.27 -10.21
CA TYR A 213 21.42 7.44 -10.76
C TYR A 213 21.94 7.27 -12.19
N PHE A 214 21.77 6.10 -12.79
CA PHE A 214 22.16 5.81 -14.17
C PHE A 214 20.97 5.79 -15.13
N ASP A 215 19.76 5.92 -14.60
CA ASP A 215 18.51 5.91 -15.36
C ASP A 215 17.87 7.30 -15.28
N LYS A 216 17.76 7.98 -16.43
CA LYS A 216 17.23 9.35 -16.51
C LYS A 216 15.78 9.43 -16.01
N VAL A 217 14.96 8.43 -16.31
CA VAL A 217 13.55 8.39 -15.91
C VAL A 217 13.47 8.17 -14.40
N ALA A 218 14.31 7.31 -13.84
CA ALA A 218 14.39 7.13 -12.39
C ALA A 218 14.79 8.43 -11.68
N ILE A 219 15.77 9.17 -12.22
CA ILE A 219 16.18 10.48 -11.70
C ILE A 219 15.01 11.47 -11.74
N ASP A 220 14.28 11.53 -12.86
CA ASP A 220 13.11 12.40 -13.02
C ASP A 220 12.03 12.11 -11.98
N LEU A 221 11.67 10.84 -11.79
CA LEU A 221 10.68 10.42 -10.80
C LEU A 221 11.09 10.77 -9.35
N LEU A 222 12.36 10.55 -9.01
CA LEU A 222 12.89 10.95 -7.69
C LEU A 222 12.88 12.47 -7.53
N TYR A 223 13.27 13.20 -8.58
CA TYR A 223 13.32 14.65 -8.59
C TYR A 223 11.94 15.28 -8.40
N TYR A 224 10.93 14.82 -9.14
CA TYR A 224 9.54 15.29 -8.99
C TYR A 224 9.02 15.10 -7.57
N GLN A 225 9.29 13.94 -6.97
CA GLN A 225 8.91 13.68 -5.60
C GLN A 225 9.64 14.60 -4.61
N ALA A 226 10.94 14.78 -4.78
CA ALA A 226 11.76 15.59 -3.87
C ALA A 226 11.40 17.08 -3.93
N VAL A 227 11.09 17.60 -5.13
CA VAL A 227 10.61 18.98 -5.31
C VAL A 227 9.26 19.18 -4.62
N ASP A 228 8.30 18.29 -4.84
CA ASP A 228 6.98 18.37 -4.21
C ASP A 228 7.07 18.33 -2.67
N GLU A 229 7.91 17.45 -2.12
CA GLU A 229 8.13 17.34 -0.67
C GLU A 229 8.86 18.57 -0.10
N LEU A 230 9.77 19.17 -0.86
CA LEU A 230 10.47 20.41 -0.48
C LEU A 230 9.50 21.59 -0.45
N GLU A 231 8.66 21.75 -1.48
CA GLU A 231 7.67 22.84 -1.58
C GLU A 231 6.58 22.74 -0.51
N LYS A 232 6.25 21.51 -0.08
CA LYS A 232 5.35 21.25 1.06
C LYS A 232 6.01 21.46 2.43
N GLY A 233 7.29 21.85 2.48
CA GLY A 233 8.04 22.00 3.72
C GLY A 233 8.26 20.68 4.48
N GLN A 234 8.14 19.54 3.80
CA GLN A 234 8.38 18.23 4.39
C GLN A 234 9.88 17.97 4.51
N ILE A 235 10.65 18.38 3.51
CA ILE A 235 12.12 18.40 3.56
C ILE A 235 12.56 19.77 4.07
N ILE A 236 13.47 19.77 5.05
CA ILE A 236 14.02 21.00 5.64
C ILE A 236 15.49 21.13 5.25
N PRO A 237 15.81 21.94 4.22
CA PRO A 237 17.18 22.22 3.84
C PRO A 237 17.86 23.18 4.83
N ASP A 238 19.19 23.09 4.94
CA ASP A 238 19.97 24.10 5.63
C ASP A 238 20.11 25.40 4.81
N ASN A 239 20.55 26.48 5.45
CA ASN A 239 20.62 27.81 4.85
C ASN A 239 21.52 27.88 3.61
N GLU A 240 22.59 27.07 3.55
CA GLU A 240 23.52 27.04 2.41
C GLU A 240 22.91 26.26 1.23
N SER A 241 22.18 25.19 1.55
CA SER A 241 21.55 24.29 0.59
C SER A 241 20.34 24.94 -0.09
N ILE A 242 19.59 25.82 0.57
CA ILE A 242 18.42 26.51 -0.04
C ILE A 242 18.79 27.16 -1.38
N ARG A 243 19.80 28.04 -1.37
CA ARG A 243 20.23 28.76 -2.59
C ARG A 243 20.76 27.81 -3.66
N SER A 244 21.47 26.76 -3.24
CA SER A 244 22.05 25.78 -4.15
C SER A 244 20.97 24.93 -4.81
N LEU A 245 19.97 24.47 -4.05
CA LEU A 245 18.82 23.71 -4.55
C LEU A 245 17.99 24.54 -5.54
N GLU A 246 17.76 25.83 -5.26
CA GLU A 246 17.09 26.76 -6.19
C GLU A 246 17.87 26.90 -7.50
N GLN A 247 19.20 27.06 -7.44
CA GLN A 247 20.04 27.16 -8.64
C GLN A 247 20.03 25.87 -9.45
N LEU A 248 20.09 24.71 -8.80
CA LEU A 248 20.04 23.41 -9.46
C LEU A 248 18.67 23.18 -10.13
N LYS A 249 17.57 23.55 -9.45
CA LYS A 249 16.21 23.53 -10.01
C LYS A 249 16.11 24.43 -11.25
N ASN A 250 16.58 25.68 -11.17
CA ASN A 250 16.52 26.64 -12.29
C ASN A 250 17.37 26.23 -13.50
N ARG A 251 18.40 25.41 -13.31
CA ARG A 251 19.29 24.90 -14.37
C ARG A 251 18.91 23.50 -14.86
N ASP A 252 17.83 22.92 -14.31
CA ASP A 252 17.40 21.54 -14.57
C ASP A 252 18.49 20.48 -14.31
N LEU A 253 19.35 20.72 -13.32
CA LEU A 253 20.41 19.80 -12.89
C LEU A 253 19.86 18.80 -11.86
N LYS A 254 18.99 17.91 -12.33
CA LYS A 254 18.18 17.02 -11.47
C LYS A 254 19.00 16.03 -10.65
N LEU A 255 20.07 15.44 -11.22
CA LEU A 255 20.89 14.47 -10.51
C LEU A 255 21.66 15.14 -9.36
N GLU A 256 22.26 16.30 -9.61
CA GLU A 256 22.94 17.11 -8.61
C GLU A 256 21.95 17.59 -7.54
N PHE A 257 20.73 17.97 -7.94
CA PHE A 257 19.65 18.31 -7.00
C PHE A 257 19.34 17.14 -6.08
N ILE A 258 19.16 15.93 -6.61
CA ILE A 258 18.90 14.73 -5.82
C ILE A 258 20.04 14.41 -4.86
N LYS A 259 21.30 14.49 -5.33
CA LYS A 259 22.47 14.26 -4.48
C LYS A 259 22.56 15.27 -3.34
N LEU A 260 22.24 16.54 -3.58
CA LEU A 260 22.24 17.59 -2.55
C LEU A 260 21.05 17.46 -1.60
N ILE A 261 19.85 17.18 -2.10
CA ILE A 261 18.66 17.11 -1.25
C ILE A 261 18.67 15.86 -0.35
N ALA A 262 19.37 14.79 -0.76
CA ALA A 262 19.50 13.56 0.01
C ALA A 262 20.18 13.74 1.38
N SER A 263 21.02 14.76 1.54
CA SER A 263 21.67 15.11 2.82
C SER A 263 20.81 15.99 3.74
N GLN A 264 19.69 16.51 3.25
CA GLN A 264 18.87 17.48 3.99
C GLN A 264 17.97 16.81 5.04
N LYS A 265 17.53 17.59 6.04
CA LYS A 265 16.71 17.08 7.14
C LYS A 265 15.36 16.60 6.57
N PHE A 266 14.95 15.41 7.03
CA PHE A 266 13.71 14.74 6.62
C PHE A 266 13.58 14.27 5.16
N TYR A 267 14.60 14.41 4.30
CA TYR A 267 14.58 13.69 3.01
C TYR A 267 14.43 12.18 3.20
N GLY A 268 13.55 11.52 2.45
CA GLY A 268 13.29 10.09 2.58
C GLY A 268 12.42 9.71 3.78
N PHE A 269 11.76 10.68 4.43
CA PHE A 269 10.72 10.44 5.42
C PHE A 269 9.34 10.60 4.80
N MET A 270 8.42 9.74 5.20
CA MET A 270 6.98 9.94 5.00
C MET A 270 6.40 10.71 6.19
N HIS A 271 5.62 11.74 5.91
CA HIS A 271 5.01 12.62 6.92
C HIS A 271 3.57 12.20 7.19
N PHE A 272 3.17 12.24 8.46
CA PHE A 272 1.84 11.88 8.92
C PHE A 272 1.17 13.06 9.62
N ARG A 273 -0.16 13.02 9.69
CA ARG A 273 -0.97 14.01 10.39
C ARG A 273 -0.66 14.02 11.88
N SER A 274 -1.04 15.13 12.51
CA SER A 274 -0.96 15.26 13.96
C SER A 274 -1.74 14.13 14.64
N CYS A 275 -1.13 13.55 15.66
CA CYS A 275 -1.62 12.41 16.42
C CYS A 275 -1.49 12.67 17.92
N ILE A 276 -2.06 11.79 18.74
CA ILE A 276 -1.83 11.79 20.19
C ILE A 276 -0.91 10.63 20.54
N VAL A 277 0.12 10.89 21.33
CA VAL A 277 1.13 9.92 21.77
C VAL A 277 1.26 9.94 23.28
N ASN A 278 1.50 8.78 23.90
CA ASN A 278 1.68 8.65 25.35
C ASN A 278 3.16 8.67 25.80
N TYR A 279 4.07 9.16 24.96
CA TYR A 279 5.51 9.17 25.20
C TYR A 279 6.13 10.49 24.71
N PRO A 280 7.00 11.15 25.50
CA PRO A 280 7.55 10.69 26.79
C PRO A 280 6.59 10.87 27.97
N GLU A 281 5.53 11.67 27.79
CA GLU A 281 4.44 11.88 28.75
C GLU A 281 3.10 11.54 28.11
N ALA A 282 2.05 11.42 28.92
CA ALA A 282 0.73 11.04 28.45
C ALA A 282 0.07 12.16 27.60
N ASN A 283 -0.68 11.75 26.57
CA ASN A 283 -1.56 12.61 25.78
C ASN A 283 -0.88 13.80 25.09
N ILE A 284 0.34 13.61 24.60
CA ILE A 284 1.08 14.63 23.84
C ILE A 284 0.54 14.67 22.42
N LYS A 285 0.20 15.88 21.95
CA LYS A 285 -0.04 16.13 20.54
C LYS A 285 1.29 16.21 19.81
N ALA A 286 1.47 15.37 18.80
CA ALA A 286 2.72 15.24 18.07
C ALA A 286 2.48 15.12 16.56
N ASN A 287 3.51 15.34 15.76
CA ASN A 287 3.59 14.99 14.35
C ASN A 287 4.56 13.81 14.18
N LEU A 288 4.23 12.88 13.27
CA LEU A 288 5.06 11.71 13.02
C LEU A 288 5.72 11.78 11.66
N LYS A 289 6.97 11.32 11.61
CA LYS A 289 7.73 11.12 10.38
C LYS A 289 8.37 9.74 10.41
N ILE A 290 8.30 9.00 9.31
CA ILE A 290 8.82 7.63 9.25
C ILE A 290 9.73 7.48 8.05
N GLY A 291 10.96 7.05 8.31
CA GLY A 291 11.99 6.91 7.29
C GLY A 291 13.36 6.70 7.89
N LYS A 292 14.35 6.40 7.04
CA LYS A 292 15.76 6.16 7.45
C LYS A 292 15.89 5.22 8.67
N ARG A 293 15.12 4.13 8.71
CA ARG A 293 15.09 3.14 9.81
C ARG A 293 14.68 3.71 11.17
N SER A 294 13.83 4.73 11.17
CA SER A 294 13.35 5.39 12.38
C SER A 294 11.91 5.90 12.26
N ILE A 295 11.23 5.96 13.40
CA ILE A 295 10.03 6.76 13.62
C ILE A 295 10.46 7.99 14.42
N ILE A 296 10.18 9.18 13.90
CA ILE A 296 10.43 10.45 14.55
C ILE A 296 9.10 10.99 15.08
N ILE A 297 9.09 11.35 16.37
CA ILE A 297 7.98 12.01 17.04
C ILE A 297 8.42 13.45 17.31
N LEU A 298 7.73 14.41 16.71
CA LEU A 298 7.93 15.85 16.94
C LEU A 298 6.79 16.38 17.77
N TYR A 299 7.09 17.05 18.88
CA TYR A 299 6.08 17.63 19.74
C TYR A 299 6.56 18.95 20.33
N ASP A 300 5.61 19.86 20.57
CA ASP A 300 5.91 21.16 21.15
C ASP A 300 5.94 21.06 22.68
N THR A 301 6.97 21.67 23.27
CA THR A 301 6.99 22.05 24.68
C THR A 301 6.70 23.54 24.82
N LYS A 302 6.65 24.07 26.05
CA LYS A 302 6.34 25.49 26.29
C LYS A 302 7.25 26.47 25.53
N ASN A 303 8.48 26.07 25.22
CA ASN A 303 9.50 26.95 24.67
C ASN A 303 10.22 26.41 23.40
N THR A 304 10.15 25.10 23.11
CA THR A 304 10.91 24.46 22.02
C THR A 304 10.13 23.30 21.41
N GLU A 305 10.32 23.05 20.10
CA GLU A 305 9.95 21.79 19.46
C GLU A 305 10.99 20.73 19.85
N GLU A 306 10.54 19.60 20.39
CA GLU A 306 11.38 18.48 20.81
C GLU A 306 11.25 17.31 19.82
N GLU A 307 12.33 16.55 19.65
CA GLU A 307 12.43 15.45 18.70
C GLU A 307 12.79 14.13 19.41
N ILE A 308 11.95 13.10 19.27
CA ILE A 308 12.23 11.74 19.74
C ILE A 308 12.43 10.82 18.54
N VAL A 309 13.53 10.09 18.54
CA VAL A 309 13.89 9.14 17.48
C VAL A 309 13.79 7.71 18.00
N LEU A 310 12.81 6.96 17.50
CA LEU A 310 12.63 5.53 17.76
C LEU A 310 13.26 4.71 16.62
N LYS A 311 14.32 3.97 16.90
CA LYS A 311 14.98 3.12 15.90
C LYS A 311 14.15 1.85 15.64
N ILE A 312 13.93 1.51 14.37
CA ILE A 312 13.15 0.31 13.99
C ILE A 312 13.76 -0.96 14.57
N THR A 313 15.10 -1.07 14.62
CA THR A 313 15.80 -2.22 15.19
C THR A 313 15.61 -2.42 16.70
N ARG A 314 14.99 -1.46 17.40
CA ARG A 314 14.68 -1.53 18.84
C ARG A 314 13.19 -1.79 19.12
N ILE A 315 12.38 -1.88 18.07
CA ILE A 315 10.99 -2.29 18.17
C ILE A 315 10.95 -3.81 18.29
N LYS A 316 10.33 -4.33 19.35
CA LYS A 316 10.17 -5.76 19.57
C LYS A 316 8.95 -6.30 18.82
N CYS A 317 7.85 -5.57 18.90
CA CYS A 317 6.63 -5.83 18.13
C CYS A 317 5.78 -4.56 18.11
N TRP A 318 4.77 -4.55 17.23
CA TRP A 318 3.73 -3.53 17.23
C TRP A 318 2.38 -4.16 16.89
N LYS A 319 1.31 -3.45 17.23
CA LYS A 319 -0.07 -3.86 16.95
C LYS A 319 -0.89 -2.64 16.54
N VAL A 320 -1.76 -2.83 15.56
CA VAL A 320 -2.83 -1.89 15.25
C VAL A 320 -4.12 -2.39 15.90
N SER A 321 -4.82 -1.50 16.60
CA SER A 321 -6.14 -1.74 17.17
C SER A 321 -7.11 -0.63 16.79
N GLY A 322 -8.38 -0.96 16.65
CA GLY A 322 -9.47 0.01 16.50
C GLY A 322 -10.40 -0.05 17.71
N MET A 323 -10.78 1.13 18.22
CA MET A 323 -11.90 1.28 19.13
C MET A 323 -13.07 1.88 18.37
N ASN A 324 -14.16 1.13 18.27
CA ASN A 324 -15.40 1.61 17.69
C ASN A 324 -16.14 2.44 18.73
N THR A 325 -16.47 3.69 18.40
CA THR A 325 -17.45 4.47 19.14
C THR A 325 -18.83 4.18 18.59
N TYR A 326 -19.78 3.92 19.48
CA TYR A 326 -21.17 3.69 19.13
C TYR A 326 -22.02 4.82 19.73
N GLU A 327 -22.88 5.43 18.91
CA GLU A 327 -23.95 6.31 19.39
C GLU A 327 -25.29 5.70 19.00
N SER A 328 -26.22 5.61 19.95
CA SER A 328 -27.57 5.07 19.73
C SER A 328 -27.59 3.68 19.05
N GLY A 329 -26.59 2.83 19.33
CA GLY A 329 -26.46 1.48 18.76
C GLY A 329 -25.81 1.40 17.38
N ASN A 330 -25.50 2.53 16.74
CA ASN A 330 -24.77 2.59 15.46
C ASN A 330 -23.31 2.98 15.68
N GLN A 331 -22.40 2.34 14.97
CA GLN A 331 -20.99 2.73 14.99
C GLN A 331 -20.81 4.08 14.28
N VAL A 332 -20.25 5.07 14.99
CA VAL A 332 -20.10 6.45 14.50
C VAL A 332 -18.66 6.76 14.09
N ALA A 333 -17.67 6.24 14.81
CA ALA A 333 -16.28 6.37 14.39
C ALA A 333 -15.44 5.15 14.82
N THR A 334 -14.34 4.95 14.12
CA THR A 334 -13.30 4.01 14.54
C THR A 334 -12.04 4.79 14.86
N GLN A 335 -11.67 4.84 16.12
CA GLN A 335 -10.42 5.42 16.54
C GLN A 335 -9.33 4.35 16.46
N LEU A 336 -8.39 4.54 15.53
CA LEU A 336 -7.26 3.64 15.39
C LEU A 336 -6.11 4.04 16.33
N GLU A 337 -5.43 3.02 16.85
CA GLU A 337 -4.24 3.14 17.70
C GLU A 337 -3.17 2.16 17.20
N LEU A 338 -1.92 2.64 17.17
CA LEU A 338 -0.73 1.82 17.01
C LEU A 338 0.00 1.72 18.34
N SER A 339 0.11 0.52 18.88
CA SER A 339 0.91 0.22 20.08
C SER A 339 2.24 -0.39 19.69
N ILE A 340 3.35 0.18 20.17
CA ILE A 340 4.72 -0.27 19.89
C ILE A 340 5.38 -0.71 21.20
N GLU A 341 5.85 -1.96 21.27
CA GLU A 341 6.71 -2.42 22.37
C GLU A 341 8.18 -2.08 22.03
N TYR A 342 8.72 -1.03 22.65
CA TYR A 342 10.02 -0.45 22.34
C TYR A 342 11.06 -0.71 23.43
N LEU A 343 12.25 -1.18 23.06
CA LEU A 343 13.38 -1.32 23.97
C LEU A 343 14.00 0.07 24.23
N SER A 344 13.55 0.77 25.28
CA SER A 344 13.97 2.14 25.60
C SER A 344 15.36 2.21 26.27
N ALA A 345 15.69 1.22 27.09
CA ALA A 345 17.03 1.05 27.68
C ALA A 345 17.40 -0.44 27.77
N LYS A 346 18.64 -0.76 28.20
CA LYS A 346 19.06 -2.15 28.41
C LYS A 346 18.06 -2.85 29.34
N ASN A 347 17.43 -3.91 28.85
CA ASN A 347 16.39 -4.67 29.55
C ASN A 347 15.15 -3.88 30.00
N LYS A 348 14.88 -2.70 29.42
CA LYS A 348 13.67 -1.91 29.71
C LYS A 348 12.82 -1.79 28.45
N LEU A 349 11.65 -2.43 28.47
CA LEU A 349 10.63 -2.30 27.43
C LEU A 349 9.62 -1.22 27.84
N THR A 350 9.15 -0.46 26.86
CA THR A 350 8.20 0.63 27.04
C THR A 350 7.15 0.52 25.94
N ILE A 351 5.88 0.58 26.33
CA ILE A 351 4.77 0.57 25.37
C ILE A 351 4.48 2.01 24.98
N ILE A 352 4.62 2.31 23.70
CA ILE A 352 4.31 3.61 23.11
C ILE A 352 3.04 3.46 22.29
N ASN A 353 1.98 4.16 22.68
CA ASN A 353 0.70 4.18 22.00
C ASN A 353 0.56 5.47 21.20
N ILE A 354 0.19 5.32 19.93
CA ILE A 354 -0.02 6.41 18.97
C ILE A 354 -1.45 6.32 18.47
N GLN A 355 -2.29 7.26 18.87
CA GLN A 355 -3.66 7.40 18.40
C GLN A 355 -3.68 8.25 17.13
N THR A 356 -4.08 7.66 16.01
CA THR A 356 -4.09 8.29 14.68
C THR A 356 -4.96 7.51 13.70
N ASP A 357 -5.66 8.21 12.82
CA ASP A 357 -6.39 7.61 11.68
C ASP A 357 -5.45 6.92 10.66
N GLN A 358 -4.14 7.18 10.73
CA GLN A 358 -3.13 6.62 9.83
C GLN A 358 -2.37 5.43 10.43
N ALA A 359 -2.86 4.81 11.51
CA ALA A 359 -2.15 3.74 12.24
C ALA A 359 -1.79 2.55 11.33
N ILE A 360 -2.67 2.21 10.39
CA ILE A 360 -2.44 1.13 9.42
C ILE A 360 -1.32 1.50 8.45
N LEU A 361 -1.34 2.71 7.89
CA LEU A 361 -0.29 3.17 6.97
C LEU A 361 1.08 3.20 7.68
N ILE A 362 1.12 3.71 8.91
CA ILE A 362 2.31 3.68 9.75
C ILE A 362 2.81 2.25 9.95
N SER A 363 1.93 1.32 10.33
CA SER A 363 2.25 -0.09 10.54
C SER A 363 2.85 -0.73 9.28
N THR A 364 2.27 -0.46 8.10
CA THR A 364 2.80 -0.97 6.83
C THR A 364 4.13 -0.34 6.44
N SER A 365 4.37 0.93 6.77
CA SER A 365 5.66 1.60 6.55
C SER A 365 6.74 1.03 7.47
N VAL A 366 6.42 0.74 8.73
CA VAL A 366 7.32 0.04 9.66
C VAL A 366 7.65 -1.36 9.14
N GLN A 367 6.65 -2.12 8.68
CA GLN A 367 6.88 -3.43 8.07
C GLN A 367 7.82 -3.34 6.86
N THR A 368 7.59 -2.37 5.97
CA THR A 368 8.43 -2.15 4.78
C THR A 368 9.89 -1.88 5.16
N MET A 369 10.14 -1.02 6.16
CA MET A 369 11.50 -0.79 6.65
C MET A 369 12.14 -2.04 7.29
N VAL A 370 11.36 -2.86 8.00
CA VAL A 370 11.86 -4.14 8.53
C VAL A 370 12.27 -5.07 7.39
N ASP A 371 11.42 -5.19 6.37
CA ASP A 371 11.68 -6.04 5.21
C ASP A 371 12.93 -5.56 4.45
N GLU A 372 13.11 -4.25 4.26
CA GLU A 372 14.31 -3.67 3.65
C GLU A 372 15.60 -3.92 4.47
N ILE A 373 15.53 -3.80 5.80
CA ILE A 373 16.66 -4.08 6.70
C ILE A 373 17.06 -5.56 6.58
N LEU A 374 16.09 -6.47 6.54
CA LEU A 374 16.33 -7.91 6.38
C LEU A 374 16.89 -8.22 4.99
N LEU A 375 16.30 -7.65 3.95
CA LEU A 375 16.74 -7.80 2.56
C LEU A 375 18.23 -7.43 2.42
N LYS A 376 18.63 -6.29 2.99
CA LYS A 376 20.02 -5.86 3.01
C LYS A 376 20.94 -6.74 3.84
N LYS A 377 20.47 -7.18 5.01
CA LYS A 377 21.25 -8.07 5.87
C LYS A 377 21.58 -9.38 5.15
N ASP A 378 20.66 -9.85 4.31
CA ASP A 378 20.82 -11.03 3.47
C ASP A 378 21.62 -10.77 2.18
N GLY A 379 22.05 -9.54 1.91
CA GLY A 379 22.74 -9.15 0.67
C GLY A 379 21.86 -9.23 -0.58
N LYS A 380 20.54 -9.26 -0.42
CA LYS A 380 19.57 -9.30 -1.52
C LYS A 380 19.26 -7.88 -2.01
N LYS A 381 18.73 -7.81 -3.23
CA LYS A 381 18.26 -6.56 -3.86
C LYS A 381 16.74 -6.53 -3.94
N ILE A 382 16.19 -5.36 -4.22
CA ILE A 382 14.78 -5.22 -4.57
C ILE A 382 14.53 -6.12 -5.80
N LYS A 383 13.39 -6.82 -5.80
CA LYS A 383 13.00 -7.70 -6.92
C LYS A 383 12.95 -6.91 -8.22
N ARG A 384 13.08 -7.61 -9.34
CA ARG A 384 12.92 -7.08 -10.70
C ARG A 384 11.82 -7.86 -11.43
N PRO A 385 11.24 -7.33 -12.51
CA PRO A 385 10.26 -8.07 -13.32
C PRO A 385 10.78 -9.45 -13.79
N SER A 386 12.08 -9.56 -14.06
CA SER A 386 12.72 -10.84 -14.41
C SER A 386 12.73 -11.88 -13.29
N ASP A 387 12.58 -11.44 -12.03
CA ASP A 387 12.61 -12.32 -10.86
C ASP A 387 11.22 -12.92 -10.56
N ARG A 388 10.18 -12.54 -11.31
CA ARG A 388 8.85 -13.13 -11.23
C ARG A 388 8.95 -14.62 -11.54
N GLN A 389 8.62 -15.45 -10.56
CA GLN A 389 8.53 -16.90 -10.80
C GLN A 389 7.32 -17.16 -11.69
N ARG A 390 7.39 -18.20 -12.53
CA ARG A 390 6.21 -18.66 -13.26
C ARG A 390 5.17 -19.09 -12.23
N ALA A 391 4.01 -18.43 -12.25
CA ALA A 391 2.91 -18.74 -11.34
C ALA A 391 2.63 -20.24 -11.38
N LYS A 392 2.69 -20.90 -10.23
CA LYS A 392 2.18 -22.26 -10.10
C LYS A 392 0.68 -22.23 -10.38
N ALA A 393 0.16 -23.27 -11.04
CA ALA A 393 -1.28 -23.38 -11.22
C ALA A 393 -1.95 -23.51 -9.84
N THR A 394 -2.76 -22.53 -9.48
CA THR A 394 -3.55 -22.51 -8.24
C THR A 394 -5.02 -22.78 -8.55
N GLN A 395 -5.81 -23.00 -7.50
CA GLN A 395 -7.25 -23.18 -7.64
C GLN A 395 -7.98 -22.13 -6.81
N PHE A 396 -9.05 -21.57 -7.37
CA PHE A 396 -9.93 -20.66 -6.68
C PHE A 396 -11.34 -21.23 -6.62
N LEU A 397 -11.85 -21.41 -5.41
CA LEU A 397 -13.26 -21.74 -5.18
C LEU A 397 -14.08 -20.46 -5.20
N THR A 398 -15.01 -20.33 -6.14
CA THR A 398 -15.93 -19.20 -6.23
C THR A 398 -17.01 -19.28 -5.14
N ARG A 399 -17.71 -18.17 -4.88
CA ARG A 399 -18.89 -18.13 -4.02
C ARG A 399 -19.90 -19.19 -4.43
N ASN A 400 -20.12 -19.37 -5.74
CA ASN A 400 -21.04 -20.37 -6.29
C ASN A 400 -20.51 -21.82 -6.21
N LYS A 401 -19.41 -22.06 -5.48
CA LYS A 401 -18.77 -23.36 -5.28
C LYS A 401 -18.25 -23.99 -6.59
N SER A 402 -17.99 -23.19 -7.61
CA SER A 402 -17.26 -23.63 -8.80
C SER A 402 -15.76 -23.50 -8.55
N LEU A 403 -14.98 -24.43 -9.09
CA LEU A 403 -13.52 -24.36 -9.05
C LEU A 403 -13.02 -23.76 -10.36
N VAL A 404 -12.35 -22.62 -10.24
CA VAL A 404 -11.63 -21.98 -11.33
C VAL A 404 -10.15 -22.29 -11.16
N LYS A 405 -9.47 -22.67 -12.25
CA LYS A 405 -8.01 -22.78 -12.24
C LYS A 405 -7.44 -21.40 -12.53
N SER A 406 -6.64 -20.89 -11.62
CA SER A 406 -5.89 -19.65 -11.78
C SER A 406 -4.45 -20.01 -12.13
N GLY A 407 -3.92 -19.37 -13.17
CA GLY A 407 -2.64 -19.73 -13.79
C GLY A 407 -2.75 -19.64 -15.30
N SER A 408 -2.71 -18.42 -15.82
CA SER A 408 -2.60 -18.21 -17.27
C SER A 408 -1.14 -18.25 -17.67
N ALA A 409 -0.86 -19.05 -18.70
CA ALA A 409 0.39 -19.03 -19.42
C ALA A 409 0.68 -17.60 -19.91
N ASN A 410 1.78 -17.00 -19.44
CA ASN A 410 2.40 -15.89 -20.16
C ASN A 410 2.88 -16.46 -21.52
N GLN A 411 2.02 -16.43 -22.53
CA GLN A 411 2.48 -16.37 -23.89
C GLN A 411 3.00 -14.95 -24.10
N ASN A 412 4.30 -14.77 -23.85
CA ASN A 412 5.04 -13.73 -24.53
C ASN A 412 4.83 -13.96 -26.03
N THR A 413 3.95 -13.18 -26.64
CA THR A 413 4.11 -12.90 -28.05
C THR A 413 5.19 -11.83 -28.10
N ASP A 414 6.42 -12.27 -28.34
CA ASP A 414 7.50 -11.40 -28.77
C ASP A 414 7.08 -10.83 -30.13
N SER A 415 6.36 -9.71 -30.12
CA SER A 415 6.32 -8.81 -31.27
C SER A 415 7.54 -7.91 -31.17
N GLU A 416 8.61 -8.32 -31.84
CA GLU A 416 9.66 -7.40 -32.29
C GLU A 416 9.00 -6.23 -33.01
N THR A 417 9.09 -5.03 -32.43
CA THR A 417 8.93 -3.80 -33.21
C THR A 417 9.73 -2.66 -32.59
N THR A 418 10.85 -2.38 -33.27
CA THR A 418 11.42 -1.06 -33.56
C THR A 418 11.42 -0.01 -32.45
N SER A 419 12.63 0.27 -31.97
CA SER A 419 13.03 1.51 -31.28
C SER A 419 12.48 2.74 -32.01
N LEU A 420 11.38 3.27 -31.49
CA LEU A 420 11.00 4.66 -31.68
C LEU A 420 11.52 5.41 -30.45
N GLU A 421 12.42 6.37 -30.68
CA GLU A 421 12.81 7.33 -29.65
C GLU A 421 11.54 8.03 -29.14
N SER A 422 11.10 7.66 -27.93
CA SER A 422 10.03 8.34 -27.22
C SER A 422 10.58 9.67 -26.67
N ASN A 423 10.60 10.69 -27.52
CA ASN A 423 10.64 12.07 -27.05
C ASN A 423 9.26 12.43 -26.49
N LEU A 424 8.97 11.99 -25.27
CA LEU A 424 7.89 12.56 -24.45
C LEU A 424 8.26 14.02 -24.14
N ASN A 425 7.95 14.91 -25.08
CA ASN A 425 7.89 16.35 -24.84
C ASN A 425 6.64 16.63 -23.99
N LEU A 426 6.75 16.34 -22.69
CA LEU A 426 5.72 16.63 -21.72
C LEU A 426 5.69 18.16 -21.47
N PRO A 427 4.53 18.83 -21.59
CA PRO A 427 4.40 20.26 -21.32
C PRO A 427 4.83 20.62 -19.88
N ALA A 428 5.45 21.79 -19.74
CA ALA A 428 6.18 22.19 -18.53
C ALA A 428 5.31 22.62 -17.33
N ASP A 429 4.00 22.81 -17.49
CA ASP A 429 3.13 23.32 -16.42
C ASP A 429 1.84 22.52 -16.32
N TYR A 430 1.82 21.54 -15.41
CA TYR A 430 0.58 21.07 -14.81
C TYR A 430 0.52 21.63 -13.39
N SER A 431 -0.54 22.39 -13.11
CA SER A 431 -0.76 22.95 -11.78
C SER A 431 -1.23 21.85 -10.83
N LYS A 432 -0.90 21.98 -9.54
CA LYS A 432 -1.43 21.13 -8.46
C LYS A 432 -2.97 20.99 -8.52
N ASN A 433 -3.63 22.03 -9.02
CA ASN A 433 -5.05 22.11 -9.28
C ASN A 433 -5.56 21.03 -10.27
N ASP A 434 -4.77 20.63 -11.27
CA ASP A 434 -5.19 19.71 -12.34
C ASP A 434 -5.45 18.27 -11.87
N LEU A 435 -4.90 17.88 -10.71
CA LEU A 435 -5.09 16.52 -10.15
C LEU A 435 -6.53 16.27 -9.72
N PHE A 436 -7.22 17.30 -9.20
CA PHE A 436 -8.56 17.17 -8.63
C PHE A 436 -9.61 18.13 -9.21
N GLU A 437 -9.24 19.17 -9.97
CA GLU A 437 -10.19 20.13 -10.56
C GLU A 437 -10.81 19.64 -11.88
N ASN A 438 -10.12 18.76 -12.62
CA ASN A 438 -10.69 18.19 -13.84
C ASN A 438 -11.63 17.02 -13.51
N GLU A 439 -12.89 17.12 -13.96
CA GLU A 439 -13.82 16.00 -14.04
C GLU A 439 -13.33 15.04 -15.11
N ASP A 440 -12.46 14.09 -14.73
CA ASP A 440 -12.27 12.89 -15.55
C ASP A 440 -13.49 11.99 -15.29
N PHE A 441 -14.62 12.34 -15.90
CA PHE A 441 -15.79 11.48 -16.04
C PHE A 441 -16.11 11.36 -17.53
N ILE A 442 -15.78 10.21 -18.10
CA ILE A 442 -16.73 9.57 -19.01
C ILE A 442 -17.72 8.87 -18.07
N THR A 443 -18.86 9.51 -17.81
CA THR A 443 -20.03 8.85 -17.24
C THR A 443 -20.49 7.79 -18.22
N ASN A 444 -20.70 6.56 -17.74
CA ASN A 444 -21.31 5.46 -18.50
C ASN A 444 -22.84 5.68 -18.72
N ASP A 445 -23.24 6.90 -19.11
CA ASP A 445 -24.63 7.19 -19.50
C ASP A 445 -24.83 7.16 -21.04
N ASP A 446 -23.84 6.68 -21.80
CA ASP A 446 -23.95 6.48 -23.26
C ASP A 446 -23.55 5.06 -23.71
N LEU A 447 -24.06 4.00 -23.06
CA LEU A 447 -24.19 2.65 -23.64
C LEU A 447 -25.49 1.94 -23.24
#